data_AF-A0A9P4LF24-F1
#
_entry.id   AF-A0A9P4LF24-F1
#
_cell.length_a   1.000
_cell.length_b   1.000
_cell.length_c   1.000
_cell.angle_alpha   90.00
_cell.angle_beta   90.00
_cell.angle_gamma   90.00
#
_symmetry.space_group_name_H-M   'P 1'
#
loop_
_entity.id
_entity.type
_entity.pdbx_description
1 polymer ?
#
loop_
_entity_poly.entity_id
_entity_poly.type
_entity_poly.pdbx_seq_one_letter_code
_entity_poly.pdbx_strand_id
1 'polypeptide(L)'
;GTPKPTLTRIIEAFAYEQRPSDGEIFRKIRLYHRQQDEESEKRWWSCLDKSKPKDLRQLLKRNMLVSAFDTLIDMPGLWSTVQIGALHRLLALKCDEEMVLYLNHIVDSWGAILQHESQTLPFTIVDSVTVHNIELLAPKHSSIDKELVESLMSRGVLFPSQSDPRVRQSLLNNICSFSGLIPSLRTFFEMLKYLEPTCEALRKLLDTRLKSTIRSSLRGLFFEPEQLCIQVSERKHVEVLSTLSTKDQFLVAYADLWAHCSRHFDGLTASTPLKDLHESKPVSKGLTQCLGIS
;
A
#
# COMPACT_ATOMS: atom_id res chain seq x y z
N GLY A 1 -34.43 -2.82 23.72
CA GLY A 1 -33.27 -2.80 22.81
C GLY A 1 -32.31 -1.74 23.29
N THR A 2 -31.12 -2.13 23.73
CA THR A 2 -30.04 -1.18 24.04
C THR A 2 -29.65 -0.43 22.77
N PRO A 3 -29.48 0.91 22.80
CA PRO A 3 -29.08 1.65 21.61
C PRO A 3 -27.67 1.21 21.17
N LYS A 4 -27.50 0.83 19.90
CA LYS A 4 -26.19 0.57 19.25
C LYS A 4 -25.06 1.58 19.62
N PRO A 5 -25.31 2.90 19.78
CA PRO A 5 -24.24 3.83 20.17
C PRO A 5 -23.72 3.61 21.61
N THR A 6 -24.55 3.13 22.54
CA THR A 6 -24.13 2.91 23.94
C THR A 6 -23.22 1.69 24.05
N LEU A 7 -23.53 0.60 23.33
CA LEU A 7 -22.70 -0.61 23.33
C LEU A 7 -21.32 -0.33 22.72
N THR A 8 -21.28 0.44 21.63
CA THR A 8 -20.03 0.84 20.96
C THR A 8 -19.15 1.66 21.91
N ARG A 9 -19.75 2.63 22.62
CA ARG A 9 -19.05 3.45 23.62
C ARG A 9 -18.54 2.64 24.82
N ILE A 10 -19.27 1.61 25.24
CA ILE A 10 -18.85 0.71 26.33
C ILE A 10 -17.68 -0.17 25.87
N ILE A 11 -17.76 -0.78 24.68
CA ILE A 11 -16.68 -1.58 24.11
C ILE A 11 -15.41 -0.74 23.93
N GLU A 12 -15.57 0.51 23.47
CA GLU A 12 -14.45 1.45 23.36
C GLU A 12 -13.89 1.83 24.73
N ALA A 13 -14.75 2.08 25.74
CA ALA A 13 -14.34 2.34 27.11
C ALA A 13 -13.44 1.23 27.69
N PHE A 14 -13.79 -0.05 27.43
CA PHE A 14 -12.97 -1.20 27.81
C PHE A 14 -11.69 -1.32 26.98
N ALA A 15 -11.72 -0.97 25.69
CA ALA A 15 -10.54 -0.97 24.83
C ALA A 15 -9.48 0.08 25.25
N TYR A 16 -9.83 1.09 26.05
CA TYR A 16 -8.85 2.04 26.61
C TYR A 16 -7.94 1.42 27.70
N GLU A 17 -8.26 0.23 28.23
CA GLU A 17 -7.40 -0.47 29.20
C GLU A 17 -6.10 -1.00 28.56
N GLN A 18 -6.11 -1.22 27.24
CA GLN A 18 -4.92 -1.51 26.43
C GLN A 18 -4.70 -0.35 25.45
N ARG A 19 -3.47 0.13 25.31
CA ARG A 19 -3.19 1.25 24.41
C ARG A 19 -3.60 0.87 22.97
N PRO A 20 -4.56 1.58 22.33
CA PRO A 20 -4.98 1.26 20.97
C PRO A 20 -3.82 1.32 19.98
N SER A 21 -3.84 0.48 18.95
CA SER A 21 -2.81 0.53 17.91
C SER A 21 -2.89 1.85 17.13
N ASP A 22 -1.75 2.28 16.57
CA ASP A 22 -1.66 3.47 15.74
C ASP A 22 -2.70 3.45 14.61
N GLY A 23 -2.88 2.30 13.98
CA GLY A 23 -3.88 2.12 12.93
C GLY A 23 -5.32 2.25 13.39
N GLU A 24 -5.67 1.69 14.55
CA GLU A 24 -7.04 1.84 15.07
C GLU A 24 -7.33 3.31 15.42
N ILE A 25 -6.35 4.01 16.00
CA ILE A 25 -6.48 5.45 16.26
C ILE A 25 -6.71 6.22 14.97
N PHE A 26 -5.89 5.99 13.93
CA PHE A 26 -6.05 6.67 12.64
C PHE A 26 -7.41 6.37 12.02
N ARG A 27 -7.80 5.09 11.96
CA ARG A 27 -9.09 4.65 11.43
C ARG A 27 -10.26 5.33 12.15
N LYS A 28 -10.23 5.38 13.49
CA LYS A 28 -11.30 5.97 14.31
C LYS A 28 -11.40 7.47 14.11
N ILE A 29 -10.28 8.19 14.05
CA ILE A 29 -10.26 9.62 13.69
C ILE A 29 -11.01 9.83 12.37
N ARG A 30 -10.69 9.05 11.32
CA ARG A 30 -11.36 9.19 10.02
C ARG A 30 -12.82 8.76 10.04
N LEU A 31 -13.15 7.70 10.79
CA LEU A 31 -14.53 7.23 10.93
C LEU A 31 -15.43 8.30 11.56
N TYR A 32 -15.01 8.93 12.66
CA TYR A 32 -15.81 9.96 13.32
C TYR A 32 -15.83 11.26 12.54
N HIS A 33 -14.75 11.59 11.85
CA HIS A 33 -14.74 12.69 10.89
C HIS A 33 -15.81 12.49 9.80
N ARG A 34 -15.91 11.29 9.22
CA ARG A 34 -16.94 10.93 8.23
C ARG A 34 -18.36 11.00 8.80
N GLN A 35 -18.53 10.75 10.09
CA GLN A 35 -19.81 10.81 10.81
C GLN A 35 -20.16 12.21 11.34
N GLN A 36 -19.26 13.18 11.21
CA GLN A 36 -19.39 14.52 11.79
C GLN A 36 -19.52 14.50 13.33
N ASP A 37 -18.92 13.50 14.00
CA ASP A 37 -18.86 13.42 15.47
C ASP A 37 -17.54 14.02 15.98
N GLU A 38 -17.54 15.34 16.14
CA GLU A 38 -16.34 16.08 16.58
C GLU A 38 -15.84 15.67 17.96
N GLU A 39 -16.74 15.29 18.89
CA GLU A 39 -16.35 14.94 20.25
C GLU A 39 -15.55 13.64 20.25
N SER A 40 -16.07 12.62 19.56
CA SER A 40 -15.38 11.35 19.43
C SER A 40 -14.09 11.50 18.63
N GLU A 41 -14.09 12.30 17.56
CA GLU A 41 -12.87 12.59 16.79
C GLU A 41 -11.79 13.22 17.70
N LYS A 42 -12.11 14.26 18.46
CA LYS A 42 -11.19 14.95 19.39
C LYS A 42 -10.62 13.99 20.45
N ARG A 43 -11.43 13.04 20.94
CA ARG A 43 -10.96 12.00 21.87
C ARG A 43 -9.95 11.06 21.24
N TRP A 44 -10.14 10.64 20.00
CA TRP A 44 -9.14 9.78 19.34
C TRP A 44 -7.87 10.54 18.95
N TRP A 45 -7.97 11.83 18.63
CA TRP A 45 -6.80 12.69 18.45
C TRP A 45 -5.93 12.79 19.71
N SER A 46 -6.52 12.78 20.91
CA SER A 46 -5.74 12.87 22.16
C SER A 46 -4.96 11.59 22.49
N CYS A 47 -5.27 10.47 21.84
CA CYS A 47 -4.52 9.22 21.96
C CYS A 47 -3.15 9.24 21.25
N LEU A 48 -2.92 10.21 20.36
CA LEU A 48 -1.68 10.35 19.61
C LEU A 48 -0.60 11.06 20.45
N ASP A 49 0.62 10.54 20.40
CA ASP A 49 1.78 11.09 21.10
C ASP A 49 2.90 11.53 20.15
N LYS A 50 3.87 12.28 20.68
CA LYS A 50 5.12 12.65 19.99
C LYS A 50 4.85 13.40 18.67
N SER A 51 5.47 12.98 17.57
CA SER A 51 5.31 13.59 16.24
C SER A 51 4.05 13.14 15.50
N LYS A 52 3.36 12.08 15.97
CA LYS A 52 2.22 11.47 15.27
C LYS A 52 1.09 12.45 14.96
N PRO A 53 0.66 13.36 15.85
CA PRO A 53 -0.36 14.35 15.51
C PRO A 53 0.06 15.26 14.36
N LYS A 54 1.34 15.65 14.33
CA LYS A 54 1.89 16.53 13.29
C LYS A 54 1.94 15.82 11.93
N ASP A 55 2.40 14.57 11.91
CA ASP A 55 2.53 13.78 10.68
C ASP A 55 1.14 13.43 10.13
N LEU A 56 0.20 13.03 11.00
CA LEU A 56 -1.17 12.76 10.59
C LEU A 56 -1.83 14.03 10.03
N ARG A 57 -1.73 15.19 10.71
CA ARG A 57 -2.26 16.46 10.17
C ARG A 57 -1.68 16.82 8.80
N GLN A 58 -0.42 16.52 8.53
CA GLN A 58 0.19 16.75 7.22
C GLN A 58 -0.38 15.79 6.16
N LEU A 59 -0.58 14.51 6.50
CA LEU A 59 -1.27 13.57 5.64
C LEU A 59 -2.69 14.04 5.33
N LEU A 60 -3.43 14.52 6.33
CA LEU A 60 -4.81 14.96 6.17
C LEU A 60 -4.99 16.16 5.23
N LYS A 61 -3.91 16.90 4.93
CA LYS A 61 -3.91 17.96 3.90
C LYS A 61 -3.80 17.41 2.47
N ARG A 62 -3.48 16.12 2.30
CA ARG A 62 -3.34 15.46 0.99
C ARG A 62 -4.63 14.75 0.61
N ASN A 63 -5.59 15.53 0.10
CA ASN A 63 -6.96 15.06 -0.16
C ASN A 63 -7.04 13.72 -0.91
N MET A 64 -6.19 13.50 -1.94
CA MET A 64 -6.21 12.25 -2.70
C MET A 64 -5.85 11.03 -1.84
N LEU A 65 -4.81 11.16 -0.99
CA LEU A 65 -4.40 10.07 -0.10
C LEU A 65 -5.43 9.82 0.99
N VAL A 66 -5.97 10.89 1.58
CA VAL A 66 -7.01 10.78 2.61
C VAL A 66 -8.24 10.07 2.04
N SER A 67 -8.69 10.47 0.86
CA SER A 67 -9.81 9.83 0.18
C SER A 67 -9.55 8.34 -0.06
N ALA A 68 -8.33 7.97 -0.46
CA ALA A 68 -7.95 6.58 -0.67
C ALA A 68 -7.93 5.77 0.64
N PHE A 69 -7.37 6.32 1.73
CA PHE A 69 -7.45 5.69 3.06
C PHE A 69 -8.89 5.56 3.55
N ASP A 70 -9.74 6.56 3.29
CA ASP A 70 -11.13 6.57 3.74
C ASP A 70 -11.95 5.42 3.12
N THR A 71 -11.59 4.95 1.92
CA THR A 71 -12.21 3.76 1.30
C THR A 71 -11.98 2.46 2.07
N LEU A 72 -10.92 2.42 2.90
CA LEU A 72 -10.53 1.23 3.68
C LEU A 72 -11.09 1.24 5.11
N ILE A 73 -11.78 2.30 5.54
CA ILE A 73 -12.29 2.44 6.92
C ILE A 73 -13.22 1.29 7.30
N ASP A 74 -14.03 0.81 6.34
CA ASP A 74 -15.04 -0.21 6.60
C ASP A 74 -14.47 -1.64 6.68
N MET A 75 -13.15 -1.80 6.46
CA MET A 75 -12.39 -3.05 6.63
C MET A 75 -11.45 -2.96 7.86
N PRO A 76 -11.97 -3.05 9.10
CA PRO A 76 -11.17 -2.87 10.33
C PRO A 76 -9.97 -3.80 10.43
N GLY A 77 -10.06 -5.04 9.93
CA GLY A 77 -8.97 -6.02 9.99
C GLY A 77 -7.65 -5.54 9.36
N LEU A 78 -7.72 -4.65 8.36
CA LEU A 78 -6.54 -4.11 7.68
C LEU A 78 -5.72 -3.14 8.53
N TRP A 79 -6.31 -2.53 9.56
CA TRP A 79 -5.71 -1.39 10.24
C TRP A 79 -4.80 -1.78 11.40
N SER A 80 -4.89 -3.01 11.90
CA SER A 80 -4.18 -3.45 13.11
C SER A 80 -2.65 -3.23 13.09
N THR A 81 -2.02 -3.28 11.91
CA THR A 81 -0.56 -3.20 11.72
C THR A 81 -0.06 -1.83 11.25
N VAL A 82 -0.97 -0.86 11.05
CA VAL A 82 -0.60 0.48 10.57
C VAL A 82 0.20 1.22 11.64
N GLN A 83 1.30 1.84 11.21
CA GLN A 83 2.16 2.66 12.06
C GLN A 83 2.11 4.11 11.60
N ILE A 84 1.47 4.98 12.39
CA ILE A 84 1.41 6.43 12.10
C ILE A 84 2.84 7.01 12.10
N GLY A 85 3.72 6.43 12.93
CA GLY A 85 5.15 6.76 12.92
C GLY A 85 5.83 6.61 11.55
N ALA A 86 5.31 5.82 10.60
CA ALA A 86 5.87 5.69 9.26
C ALA A 86 5.41 6.78 8.27
N LEU A 87 4.40 7.59 8.65
CA LEU A 87 3.84 8.63 7.76
C LEU A 87 4.88 9.70 7.38
N HIS A 88 5.87 10.00 8.22
CA HIS A 88 6.92 10.96 7.85
C HIS A 88 7.66 10.55 6.58
N ARG A 89 7.91 9.24 6.38
CA ARG A 89 8.54 8.72 5.16
C ARG A 89 7.64 8.93 3.95
N LEU A 90 6.37 8.51 4.08
CA LEU A 90 5.33 8.72 3.07
C LEU A 90 5.31 10.18 2.61
N LEU A 91 5.28 11.12 3.56
CA LEU A 91 5.23 12.54 3.26
C LEU A 91 6.47 13.05 2.50
N ALA A 92 7.64 12.43 2.70
CA ALA A 92 8.87 12.84 2.04
C ALA A 92 9.00 12.35 0.58
N LEU A 93 8.32 11.26 0.20
CA LEU A 93 8.52 10.59 -1.09
C LEU A 93 7.99 11.38 -2.30
N LYS A 94 6.94 12.20 -2.12
CA LYS A 94 6.31 12.98 -3.20
C LYS A 94 5.77 12.13 -4.36
N CYS A 95 5.37 10.87 -4.11
CA CYS A 95 4.76 9.95 -5.09
C CYS A 95 3.31 9.59 -4.67
N ASP A 96 2.49 10.62 -4.47
CA ASP A 96 1.14 10.47 -3.92
C ASP A 96 0.24 9.65 -4.85
N GLU A 97 0.40 9.78 -6.17
CA GLU A 97 -0.38 9.05 -7.16
C GLU A 97 -0.10 7.55 -7.13
N GLU A 98 1.16 7.14 -6.97
CA GLU A 98 1.57 5.74 -6.83
C GLU A 98 1.04 5.12 -5.55
N MET A 99 1.05 5.89 -4.45
CA MET A 99 0.49 5.46 -3.18
C MET A 99 -1.02 5.26 -3.27
N VAL A 100 -1.74 6.17 -3.92
CA VAL A 100 -3.19 6.03 -4.17
C VAL A 100 -3.48 4.79 -5.02
N LEU A 101 -2.68 4.52 -6.05
CA LEU A 101 -2.82 3.30 -6.85
C LEU A 101 -2.70 2.04 -6.00
N TYR A 102 -1.74 1.99 -5.07
CA TYR A 102 -1.59 0.84 -4.17
C TYR A 102 -2.77 0.73 -3.18
N LEU A 103 -3.23 1.83 -2.61
CA LEU A 103 -4.39 1.82 -1.71
C LEU A 103 -5.66 1.33 -2.42
N ASN A 104 -5.89 1.79 -3.66
CA ASN A 104 -6.99 1.29 -4.50
C ASN A 104 -6.82 -0.20 -4.81
N HIS A 105 -5.58 -0.65 -5.09
CA HIS A 105 -5.29 -2.06 -5.29
C HIS A 105 -5.64 -2.91 -4.07
N ILE A 106 -5.46 -2.41 -2.84
CA ILE A 106 -5.95 -3.09 -1.63
C ILE A 106 -7.47 -3.24 -1.69
N VAL A 107 -8.20 -2.16 -1.95
CA VAL A 107 -9.68 -2.19 -2.05
C VAL A 107 -10.14 -3.21 -3.08
N ASP A 108 -9.59 -3.15 -4.29
CA ASP A 108 -9.97 -4.03 -5.40
C ASP A 108 -9.65 -5.50 -5.08
N SER A 109 -8.50 -5.75 -4.45
CA SER A 109 -8.07 -7.10 -4.09
C SER A 109 -8.98 -7.73 -3.04
N TRP A 110 -9.29 -7.00 -1.97
CA TRP A 110 -10.21 -7.49 -0.94
C TRP A 110 -11.64 -7.55 -1.48
N GLY A 111 -12.05 -6.63 -2.34
CA GLY A 111 -13.33 -6.69 -3.04
C GLY A 111 -13.47 -7.94 -3.91
N ALA A 112 -12.41 -8.37 -4.58
CA ALA A 112 -12.36 -9.61 -5.35
C ALA A 112 -12.35 -10.87 -4.46
N ILE A 113 -11.55 -10.85 -3.38
CA ILE A 113 -11.50 -11.97 -2.42
C ILE A 113 -12.88 -12.20 -1.79
N LEU A 114 -13.61 -11.13 -1.48
CA LEU A 114 -14.90 -11.16 -0.80
C LEU A 114 -16.10 -11.40 -1.73
N GLN A 115 -15.90 -11.70 -3.01
CA GLN A 115 -17.01 -12.04 -3.90
C GLN A 115 -17.62 -13.39 -3.54
N HIS A 116 -18.95 -13.44 -3.45
CA HIS A 116 -19.71 -14.67 -3.36
C HIS A 116 -20.94 -14.54 -4.27
N GLU A 117 -21.05 -15.47 -5.22
CA GLU A 117 -22.07 -15.38 -6.29
C GLU A 117 -21.97 -14.03 -7.02
N SER A 118 -23.04 -13.24 -7.03
CA SER A 118 -23.09 -11.92 -7.68
C SER A 118 -23.00 -10.76 -6.68
N GLN A 119 -22.49 -10.99 -5.46
CA GLN A 119 -22.46 -10.00 -4.39
C GLN A 119 -21.11 -9.98 -3.65
N THR A 120 -20.72 -8.77 -3.21
CA THR A 120 -19.59 -8.60 -2.29
C THR A 120 -20.05 -8.82 -0.86
N LEU A 121 -19.38 -9.72 -0.14
CA LEU A 121 -19.64 -9.97 1.29
C LEU A 121 -19.30 -8.73 2.13
N PRO A 122 -19.91 -8.56 3.32
CA PRO A 122 -19.63 -7.43 4.19
C PRO A 122 -18.15 -7.36 4.60
N PHE A 123 -17.53 -6.19 4.46
CA PHE A 123 -16.13 -5.95 4.82
C PHE A 123 -15.79 -6.22 6.29
N THR A 124 -16.78 -6.23 7.18
CA THR A 124 -16.63 -6.54 8.59
C THR A 124 -16.24 -8.00 8.86
N ILE A 125 -16.32 -8.89 7.86
CA ILE A 125 -15.85 -10.28 8.02
C ILE A 125 -14.32 -10.40 7.98
N VAL A 126 -13.63 -9.36 7.47
CA VAL A 126 -12.17 -9.29 7.40
C VAL A 126 -11.62 -8.87 8.76
N ASP A 127 -11.10 -9.83 9.51
CA ASP A 127 -10.40 -9.62 10.76
C ASP A 127 -8.88 -9.56 10.57
N SER A 128 -8.17 -9.06 11.58
CA SER A 128 -6.71 -8.87 11.54
C SER A 128 -5.93 -10.18 11.46
N VAL A 129 -6.44 -11.28 12.03
CA VAL A 129 -5.79 -12.59 11.99
C VAL A 129 -5.85 -13.13 10.57
N THR A 130 -7.01 -13.04 9.90
CA THR A 130 -7.15 -13.40 8.49
C THR A 130 -6.17 -12.62 7.62
N VAL A 131 -6.16 -11.29 7.72
CA VAL A 131 -5.24 -10.42 6.94
C VAL A 131 -3.79 -10.83 7.18
N HIS A 132 -3.38 -11.00 8.44
CA HIS A 132 -2.01 -11.30 8.81
C HIS A 132 -1.49 -12.63 8.24
N ASN A 133 -2.35 -13.65 8.19
CA ASN A 133 -1.95 -14.96 7.72
C ASN A 133 -1.83 -15.07 6.19
N ILE A 134 -2.51 -14.19 5.43
CA ILE A 134 -2.56 -14.31 3.97
C ILE A 134 -1.89 -13.16 3.22
N GLU A 135 -1.64 -12.03 3.87
CA GLU A 135 -0.89 -10.93 3.25
C GLU A 135 0.50 -11.41 2.78
N LEU A 136 0.95 -10.94 1.61
CA LEU A 136 2.17 -11.38 0.92
C LEU A 136 2.19 -12.83 0.43
N LEU A 137 1.11 -13.60 0.56
CA LEU A 137 1.02 -14.90 -0.12
C LEU A 137 0.63 -14.70 -1.59
N ALA A 138 1.11 -15.59 -2.47
CA ALA A 138 0.69 -15.70 -3.87
C ALA A 138 0.16 -17.10 -4.21
N PRO A 139 -1.00 -17.52 -3.64
CA PRO A 139 -1.51 -18.90 -3.75
C PRO A 139 -1.74 -19.42 -5.17
N LYS A 140 -2.02 -18.54 -6.14
CA LYS A 140 -2.16 -18.91 -7.55
C LYS A 140 -0.86 -19.43 -8.16
N HIS A 141 0.28 -18.93 -7.67
CA HIS A 141 1.60 -19.14 -8.24
C HIS A 141 2.52 -19.99 -7.35
N SER A 142 2.20 -20.15 -6.06
CA SER A 142 2.96 -20.94 -5.08
C SER A 142 2.08 -22.05 -4.51
N SER A 143 2.46 -23.31 -4.73
CA SER A 143 1.76 -24.47 -4.15
C SER A 143 1.85 -24.47 -2.63
N ILE A 144 2.98 -24.03 -2.07
CA ILE A 144 3.19 -23.93 -0.62
C ILE A 144 2.20 -22.92 -0.01
N ASP A 145 2.06 -21.74 -0.63
CA ASP A 145 1.13 -20.71 -0.16
C ASP A 145 -0.32 -21.20 -0.28
N LYS A 146 -0.63 -21.93 -1.35
CA LYS A 146 -1.95 -22.52 -1.55
C LYS A 146 -2.30 -23.54 -0.47
N GLU A 147 -1.41 -24.49 -0.20
CA GLU A 147 -1.58 -25.49 0.86
C GLU A 147 -1.72 -24.85 2.24
N LEU A 148 -0.95 -23.78 2.50
CA LEU A 148 -1.07 -23.01 3.74
C LEU A 148 -2.47 -22.37 3.87
N VAL A 149 -2.97 -21.71 2.82
CA VAL A 149 -4.31 -21.11 2.82
C VAL A 149 -5.41 -22.16 3.01
N GLU A 150 -5.33 -23.29 2.29
CA GLU A 150 -6.29 -24.40 2.41
C GLU A 150 -6.32 -24.96 3.84
N SER A 151 -5.13 -25.17 4.44
CA SER A 151 -4.99 -25.61 5.82
C SER A 151 -5.60 -24.61 6.81
N LEU A 152 -5.31 -23.32 6.68
CA LEU A 152 -5.84 -22.28 7.57
C LEU A 152 -7.36 -22.12 7.43
N MET A 153 -7.90 -22.26 6.20
CA MET A 153 -9.34 -22.22 5.96
C MET A 153 -10.04 -23.43 6.59
N SER A 154 -9.49 -24.63 6.44
CA SER A 154 -10.07 -25.87 7.01
C SER A 154 -10.08 -25.86 8.54
N ARG A 155 -9.05 -25.27 9.16
CA ARG A 155 -8.91 -25.10 10.61
C ARG A 155 -9.80 -24.00 11.19
N GLY A 156 -10.54 -23.25 10.35
CA GLY A 156 -11.37 -22.14 10.80
C GLY A 156 -10.60 -20.89 11.22
N VAL A 157 -9.30 -20.80 10.88
CA VAL A 157 -8.46 -19.64 11.23
C VAL A 157 -8.80 -18.43 10.35
N LEU A 158 -9.07 -18.67 9.07
CA LEU A 158 -9.49 -17.63 8.13
C LEU A 158 -11.00 -17.39 8.21
N PHE A 159 -11.37 -16.11 8.25
CA PHE A 159 -12.74 -15.61 8.36
C PHE A 159 -13.55 -16.33 9.45
N PRO A 160 -13.12 -16.27 10.73
CA PRO A 160 -13.72 -17.04 11.82
C PRO A 160 -15.20 -16.68 12.08
N SER A 161 -15.62 -15.48 11.68
CA SER A 161 -17.03 -15.04 11.78
C SER A 161 -17.94 -15.66 10.70
N GLN A 162 -17.40 -16.32 9.68
CA GLN A 162 -18.16 -16.94 8.61
C GLN A 162 -18.24 -18.45 8.78
N SER A 163 -19.46 -18.95 8.95
CA SER A 163 -19.73 -20.39 9.18
C SER A 163 -20.37 -21.09 7.99
N ASP A 164 -20.96 -20.37 7.01
CA ASP A 164 -21.59 -21.00 5.84
C ASP A 164 -20.51 -21.69 4.97
N PRO A 165 -20.58 -23.03 4.79
CA PRO A 165 -19.58 -23.77 4.03
C PRO A 165 -19.42 -23.30 2.58
N ARG A 166 -20.51 -22.84 1.93
CA ARG A 166 -20.48 -22.36 0.54
C ARG A 166 -19.74 -21.04 0.44
N VAL A 167 -20.01 -20.12 1.37
CA VAL A 167 -19.30 -18.83 1.46
C VAL A 167 -17.82 -19.07 1.71
N ARG A 168 -17.48 -19.94 2.67
CA ARG A 168 -16.08 -20.31 2.96
C ARG A 168 -15.37 -20.91 1.75
N GLN A 169 -16.05 -21.77 0.99
CA GLN A 169 -15.50 -22.33 -0.24
C GLN A 169 -15.26 -21.25 -1.32
N SER A 170 -16.18 -20.29 -1.49
CA SER A 170 -15.95 -19.16 -2.40
C SER A 170 -14.74 -18.32 -1.98
N LEU A 171 -14.64 -17.95 -0.70
CA LEU A 171 -13.50 -17.19 -0.17
C LEU A 171 -12.17 -17.94 -0.42
N LEU A 172 -12.15 -19.25 -0.17
CA LEU A 172 -10.98 -20.09 -0.43
C LEU A 172 -10.59 -20.06 -1.91
N ASN A 173 -11.55 -20.31 -2.80
CA ASN A 173 -11.32 -20.32 -4.24
C ASN A 173 -10.81 -18.97 -4.75
N ASN A 174 -11.36 -17.87 -4.24
CA ASN A 174 -10.97 -16.52 -4.62
C ASN A 174 -9.53 -16.22 -4.18
N ILE A 175 -9.16 -16.57 -2.95
CA ILE A 175 -7.79 -16.42 -2.44
C ILE A 175 -6.83 -17.28 -3.27
N CYS A 176 -7.17 -18.55 -3.52
CA CYS A 176 -6.34 -19.47 -4.30
C CYS A 176 -6.20 -19.05 -5.77
N SER A 177 -7.15 -18.28 -6.30
CA SER A 177 -7.14 -17.78 -7.69
C SER A 177 -6.62 -16.35 -7.82
N PHE A 178 -6.29 -15.69 -6.71
CA PHE A 178 -5.82 -14.31 -6.69
C PHE A 178 -4.46 -14.20 -7.41
N SER A 179 -4.36 -13.28 -8.37
CA SER A 179 -3.18 -13.14 -9.22
C SER A 179 -2.19 -12.13 -8.65
N GLY A 180 -1.24 -12.62 -7.85
CA GLY A 180 -0.18 -11.81 -7.25
C GLY A 180 -0.12 -11.98 -5.73
N LEU A 181 0.65 -11.10 -5.09
CA LEU A 181 0.75 -11.05 -3.63
C LEU A 181 -0.49 -10.38 -3.05
N ILE A 182 -1.14 -11.00 -2.06
CA ILE A 182 -2.32 -10.42 -1.41
C ILE A 182 -1.90 -9.15 -0.66
N PRO A 183 -2.43 -7.96 -1.00
CA PRO A 183 -1.98 -6.70 -0.42
C PRO A 183 -2.72 -6.38 0.89
N SER A 184 -2.09 -5.58 1.75
CA SER A 184 -2.65 -5.04 2.98
C SER A 184 -2.12 -3.64 3.26
N LEU A 185 -2.64 -2.97 4.29
CA LEU A 185 -2.05 -1.71 4.74
C LEU A 185 -0.63 -1.91 5.29
N ARG A 186 -0.30 -3.08 5.87
CA ARG A 186 1.08 -3.40 6.27
C ARG A 186 2.00 -3.39 5.06
N THR A 187 1.62 -4.11 4.00
CA THR A 187 2.46 -4.26 2.81
C THR A 187 2.60 -2.92 2.08
N PHE A 188 1.59 -2.05 2.12
CA PHE A 188 1.70 -0.66 1.68
C PHE A 188 2.82 0.09 2.43
N PHE A 189 2.84 0.05 3.76
CA PHE A 189 3.86 0.73 4.56
C PHE A 189 5.26 0.12 4.39
N GLU A 190 5.36 -1.21 4.24
CA GLU A 190 6.62 -1.89 3.93
C GLU A 190 7.16 -1.49 2.55
N MET A 191 6.27 -1.40 1.55
CA MET A 191 6.61 -1.00 0.19
C MET A 191 7.23 0.41 0.12
N LEU A 192 6.85 1.33 1.01
CA LEU A 192 7.46 2.66 1.09
C LEU A 192 8.98 2.62 1.31
N LYS A 193 9.49 1.61 2.02
CA LYS A 193 10.93 1.43 2.26
C LYS A 193 11.68 1.10 0.97
N TYR A 194 11.02 0.41 0.04
CA TYR A 194 11.56 0.07 -1.27
C TYR A 194 11.45 1.23 -2.27
N LEU A 195 10.41 2.07 -2.15
CA LEU A 195 10.29 3.26 -3.00
C LEU A 195 11.28 4.35 -2.63
N GLU A 196 11.72 4.44 -1.37
CA GLU A 196 12.54 5.55 -0.89
C GLU A 196 13.81 5.81 -1.73
N PRO A 197 14.66 4.80 -2.03
CA PRO A 197 15.81 4.99 -2.91
C PRO A 197 15.40 5.32 -4.35
N THR A 198 14.32 4.72 -4.85
CA THR A 198 13.87 4.98 -6.23
C THR A 198 13.35 6.40 -6.39
N CYS A 199 12.56 6.89 -5.43
CA CYS A 199 12.10 8.28 -5.36
C CYS A 199 13.28 9.25 -5.22
N GLU A 200 14.32 8.91 -4.46
CA GLU A 200 15.54 9.72 -4.42
C GLU A 200 16.20 9.83 -5.80
N ALA A 201 16.39 8.70 -6.49
CA ALA A 201 16.95 8.69 -7.84
C ALA A 201 16.12 9.53 -8.83
N LEU A 202 14.79 9.34 -8.85
CA LEU A 202 13.87 10.11 -9.69
C LEU A 202 13.92 11.61 -9.38
N ARG A 203 14.03 11.98 -8.10
CA ARG A 203 14.15 13.38 -7.69
C ARG A 203 15.46 14.02 -8.12
N LYS A 204 16.54 13.27 -8.36
CA LYS A 204 17.80 13.82 -8.91
C LYS A 204 17.72 14.18 -10.38
N LEU A 205 16.82 13.52 -11.12
CA LEU A 205 16.49 13.89 -12.51
C LEU A 205 15.66 15.18 -12.57
N LEU A 206 15.04 15.53 -11.45
CA LEU A 206 14.23 16.72 -11.29
C LEU A 206 15.04 17.77 -10.51
N ASP A 207 14.66 19.04 -10.61
CA ASP A 207 15.31 20.06 -9.78
C ASP A 207 15.01 19.79 -8.30
N THR A 208 15.98 20.11 -7.44
CA THR A 208 16.04 19.80 -6.00
C THR A 208 14.83 20.29 -5.18
N ARG A 209 14.04 21.24 -5.71
CA ARG A 209 12.87 21.83 -5.06
C ARG A 209 11.57 21.47 -5.78
N LEU A 210 11.16 20.22 -5.65
CA LEU A 210 9.85 19.78 -6.13
C LEU A 210 8.71 20.49 -5.41
N LYS A 211 7.97 21.32 -6.16
CA LYS A 211 6.72 21.95 -5.70
C LYS A 211 5.52 20.99 -5.75
N SER A 212 5.54 20.02 -6.67
CA SER A 212 4.50 19.02 -6.89
C SER A 212 5.03 17.59 -6.70
N THR A 213 4.24 16.58 -7.06
CA THR A 213 4.62 15.17 -7.03
C THR A 213 5.63 14.83 -8.14
N ILE A 214 6.34 13.71 -8.00
CA ILE A 214 7.28 13.19 -9.00
C ILE A 214 6.56 12.98 -10.34
N ARG A 215 5.38 12.32 -10.32
CA ARG A 215 4.58 12.06 -11.53
C ARG A 215 4.15 13.35 -12.20
N SER A 216 3.59 14.31 -11.45
CA SER A 216 3.18 15.61 -11.99
C SER A 216 4.34 16.38 -12.61
N SER A 217 5.50 16.38 -11.94
CA SER A 217 6.69 17.08 -12.42
C SER A 217 7.23 16.46 -13.71
N LEU A 218 7.38 15.13 -13.75
CA LEU A 218 7.82 14.42 -14.96
C LEU A 218 6.81 14.55 -16.10
N ARG A 219 5.51 14.58 -15.80
CA ARG A 219 4.48 14.82 -16.80
C ARG A 219 4.62 16.17 -17.47
N GLY A 220 4.98 17.22 -16.72
CA GLY A 220 5.23 18.55 -17.27
C GLY A 220 6.48 18.65 -18.14
N LEU A 221 7.41 17.69 -18.00
CA LEU A 221 8.64 17.59 -18.80
C LEU A 221 8.53 16.59 -19.95
N PHE A 222 7.39 15.88 -20.06
CA PHE A 222 7.21 14.85 -21.07
C PHE A 222 6.90 15.45 -22.44
N PHE A 223 7.71 15.07 -23.42
CA PHE A 223 7.48 15.35 -24.83
C PHE A 223 7.25 14.02 -25.55
N GLU A 224 6.28 14.01 -26.48
CA GLU A 224 5.95 12.81 -27.23
C GLU A 224 7.14 12.39 -28.11
N PRO A 225 7.71 11.18 -27.91
CA PRO A 225 8.82 10.72 -28.71
C PRO A 225 8.33 10.26 -30.09
N GLU A 226 9.18 10.37 -31.12
CA GLU A 226 8.91 9.77 -32.42
C GLU A 226 8.79 8.24 -32.35
N GLN A 227 9.58 7.63 -31.46
CA GLN A 227 9.59 6.19 -31.19
C GLN A 227 9.62 5.94 -29.68
N LEU A 228 8.63 5.20 -29.17
CA LEU A 228 8.57 4.82 -27.76
C LEU A 228 9.24 3.45 -27.56
N CYS A 229 10.45 3.45 -26.99
CA CYS A 229 11.19 2.23 -26.66
C CYS A 229 11.13 1.96 -25.15
N ILE A 230 10.96 0.69 -24.76
CA ILE A 230 11.00 0.24 -23.36
C ILE A 230 12.07 -0.83 -23.16
N GLN A 231 12.65 -0.88 -21.96
CA GLN A 231 13.66 -1.86 -21.62
C GLN A 231 13.03 -3.17 -21.11
N VAL A 232 13.07 -4.23 -21.92
CA VAL A 232 12.50 -5.55 -21.58
C VAL A 232 13.50 -6.50 -20.90
N SER A 233 14.80 -6.19 -21.00
CA SER A 233 15.87 -6.89 -20.27
C SER A 233 17.08 -5.96 -20.12
N GLU A 234 18.09 -6.35 -19.35
CA GLU A 234 19.29 -5.53 -19.11
C GLU A 234 19.92 -4.96 -20.40
N ARG A 235 19.88 -5.70 -21.51
CA ARG A 235 20.53 -5.30 -22.77
C ARG A 235 19.57 -5.12 -23.95
N LYS A 236 18.25 -5.24 -23.73
CA LYS A 236 17.27 -5.24 -24.82
C LYS A 236 16.21 -4.17 -24.61
N HIS A 237 16.06 -3.33 -25.63
CA HIS A 237 14.95 -2.41 -25.77
C HIS A 237 14.03 -2.90 -26.89
N VAL A 238 12.74 -2.65 -26.75
CA VAL A 238 11.72 -2.98 -27.75
C VAL A 238 10.87 -1.74 -27.99
N GLU A 239 10.61 -1.45 -29.27
CA GLU A 239 9.70 -0.38 -29.68
C GLU A 239 8.25 -0.81 -29.44
N VAL A 240 7.47 0.09 -28.85
CA VAL A 240 6.04 -0.08 -28.62
C VAL A 240 5.31 0.31 -29.90
N LEU A 241 4.92 -0.69 -30.68
CA LEU A 241 4.27 -0.51 -31.99
C LEU A 241 2.77 -0.18 -31.90
N SER A 242 2.18 -0.20 -30.71
CA SER A 242 0.75 0.10 -30.52
C SER A 242 0.50 1.60 -30.53
N THR A 243 -0.57 2.04 -31.20
CA THR A 243 -1.03 3.44 -31.13
C THR A 243 -1.55 3.73 -29.73
N LEU A 244 -0.79 4.51 -28.97
CA LEU A 244 -1.11 4.90 -27.60
C LEU A 244 -1.50 6.38 -27.54
N SER A 245 -2.44 6.71 -26.65
CA SER A 245 -2.70 8.11 -26.33
C SER A 245 -1.45 8.75 -25.72
N THR A 246 -1.27 10.07 -25.85
CA THR A 246 -0.17 10.79 -25.18
C THR A 246 -0.18 10.56 -23.66
N LYS A 247 -1.34 10.26 -23.06
CA LYS A 247 -1.44 9.87 -21.66
C LYS A 247 -0.75 8.53 -21.39
N ASP A 248 -1.03 7.52 -22.19
CA ASP A 248 -0.51 6.17 -22.01
C ASP A 248 0.96 6.08 -22.39
N GLN A 249 1.39 6.79 -23.45
CA GLN A 249 2.80 6.89 -23.81
C GLN A 249 3.64 7.42 -22.64
N PHE A 250 3.18 8.49 -21.97
CA PHE A 250 3.82 8.97 -20.76
C PHE A 250 3.84 7.93 -19.65
N LEU A 251 2.72 7.23 -19.39
CA LEU A 251 2.68 6.23 -18.32
C LEU A 251 3.65 5.07 -18.56
N VAL A 252 3.81 4.67 -19.82
CA VAL A 252 4.79 3.66 -20.24
C VAL A 252 6.22 4.17 -20.01
N ALA A 253 6.57 5.35 -20.52
CA ALA A 253 7.90 5.95 -20.32
C ALA A 253 8.20 6.19 -18.83
N TYR A 254 7.19 6.61 -18.07
CA TYR A 254 7.27 6.81 -16.63
C TYR A 254 7.51 5.50 -15.88
N ALA A 255 6.81 4.43 -16.23
CA ALA A 255 7.01 3.11 -15.63
C ALA A 255 8.40 2.53 -15.96
N ASP A 256 8.88 2.72 -17.20
CA ASP A 256 10.23 2.32 -17.61
C ASP A 256 11.29 3.07 -16.80
N LEU A 257 11.09 4.37 -16.56
CA LEU A 257 11.98 5.18 -15.72
C LEU A 257 11.99 4.70 -14.27
N TRP A 258 10.83 4.36 -13.69
CA TRP A 258 10.77 3.73 -12.36
C TRP A 258 11.55 2.42 -12.32
N ALA A 259 11.34 1.54 -13.29
CA ALA A 259 12.04 0.26 -13.38
C ALA A 259 13.55 0.43 -13.51
N HIS A 260 13.99 1.40 -14.32
CA HIS A 260 15.40 1.75 -14.47
C HIS A 260 16.00 2.26 -13.15
N CYS A 261 15.35 3.24 -12.50
CA CYS A 261 15.81 3.77 -11.23
C CYS A 261 15.84 2.71 -10.12
N SER A 262 14.84 1.81 -10.07
CA SER A 262 14.81 0.70 -9.12
C SER A 262 15.88 -0.36 -9.40
N ARG A 263 16.29 -0.55 -10.66
CA ARG A 263 17.37 -1.50 -11.01
C ARG A 263 18.76 -0.97 -10.63
N HIS A 264 18.95 0.35 -10.71
CA HIS A 264 20.25 1.01 -10.55
C HIS A 264 20.35 1.90 -9.31
N PHE A 265 19.43 1.76 -8.34
CA PHE A 265 19.36 2.66 -7.18
C PHE A 265 20.65 2.70 -6.36
N ASP A 266 21.41 1.60 -6.32
CA ASP A 266 22.66 1.45 -5.55
C ASP A 266 23.85 2.23 -6.16
N GLY A 267 23.76 2.61 -7.44
CA GLY A 267 24.67 3.55 -8.11
C GLY A 267 24.08 4.95 -8.30
N LEU A 268 22.76 5.11 -8.29
CA LEU A 268 22.08 6.41 -8.40
C LEU A 268 21.90 7.12 -7.05
N THR A 269 22.01 6.40 -5.94
CA THR A 269 21.81 6.90 -4.58
C THR A 269 22.89 6.41 -3.62
N ALA A 270 22.95 7.02 -2.44
CA ALA A 270 23.81 6.53 -1.35
C ALA A 270 23.20 5.32 -0.62
N SER A 271 22.03 4.85 -1.05
CA SER A 271 21.33 3.73 -0.41
C SER A 271 22.04 2.41 -0.70
N THR A 272 22.06 1.53 0.29
CA THR A 272 22.61 0.18 0.16
C THR A 272 21.47 -0.83 0.04
N PRO A 273 21.61 -1.87 -0.80
CA PRO A 273 20.66 -2.97 -0.83
C PRO A 273 20.45 -3.57 0.57
N LEU A 274 19.28 -4.15 0.80
CA LEU A 274 19.06 -4.92 2.01
C LEU A 274 20.00 -6.14 2.01
N LYS A 275 20.50 -6.48 3.20
CA LYS A 275 21.39 -7.62 3.40
C LYS A 275 20.55 -8.90 3.34
N ASP A 276 20.90 -9.83 2.46
CA ASP A 276 20.33 -11.17 2.49
C ASP A 276 20.79 -11.93 3.73
N LEU A 277 19.93 -12.82 4.23
CA LEU A 277 20.07 -13.47 5.55
C LEU A 277 21.39 -14.27 5.74
N HIS A 278 22.18 -14.47 4.69
CA HIS A 278 23.46 -15.17 4.73
C HIS A 278 24.61 -14.48 4.00
N GLU A 279 24.42 -13.25 3.52
CA GLU A 279 25.45 -12.55 2.74
C GLU A 279 26.23 -11.50 3.55
N SER A 280 27.38 -11.06 3.04
CA SER A 280 28.11 -9.92 3.60
C SER A 280 27.29 -8.63 3.44
N LYS A 281 27.55 -7.63 4.30
CA LYS A 281 26.88 -6.32 4.21
C LYS A 281 27.14 -5.70 2.82
N PRO A 282 26.12 -5.43 2.00
CA PRO A 282 26.32 -4.89 0.66
C PRO A 282 26.86 -3.46 0.72
N VAL A 283 27.72 -3.13 -0.25
CA VAL A 283 28.37 -1.82 -0.38
C VAL A 283 27.67 -1.05 -1.50
N SER A 284 27.40 0.25 -1.31
CA SER A 284 26.85 1.11 -2.37
C SER A 284 27.89 1.25 -3.47
N LYS A 285 27.48 1.15 -4.74
CA LYS A 285 28.37 1.36 -5.90
C LYS A 285 28.86 2.81 -6.02
N GLY A 286 28.20 3.74 -5.31
CA GLY A 286 28.50 5.16 -5.34
C GLY A 286 28.10 5.83 -6.66
N LEU A 287 27.97 7.17 -6.64
CA LEU A 287 27.52 8.00 -7.77
C LEU A 287 28.43 7.93 -9.02
N THR A 288 29.58 7.29 -8.93
CA THR A 288 30.66 7.33 -9.94
C THR A 288 30.59 6.23 -11.00
N GLN A 289 29.76 5.19 -10.85
CA GLN A 289 29.71 4.08 -11.82
C GLN A 289 28.60 4.19 -12.87
N CYS A 290 27.57 5.03 -12.67
CA CYS A 290 26.41 5.08 -13.58
C CYS A 290 26.54 6.10 -14.73
N LEU A 291 27.51 7.01 -14.69
CA LEU A 291 27.80 7.92 -15.80
C LEU A 291 28.96 7.37 -16.63
N GLY A 292 28.70 6.29 -17.34
CA GLY A 292 29.58 5.81 -18.42
C GLY A 292 29.55 6.79 -19.59
N ILE A 293 30.17 7.96 -19.42
CA ILE A 293 30.62 8.81 -20.52
C ILE A 293 32.14 8.63 -20.55
N SER A 294 32.59 7.78 -21.46
CA SER A 294 33.96 7.75 -22.00
C SER A 294 33.83 7.84 -23.51
#